data_AF-A0A836XGV3-F1
#
_entry.id   AF-A0A836XGV3-F1
#
_cell.length_a   1.000
_cell.length_b   1.000
_cell.length_c   1.000
_cell.angle_alpha   90.00
_cell.angle_beta   90.00
_cell.angle_gamma   90.00
#
_symmetry.space_group_name_H-M   'P 1'
#
loop_
_entity.id
_entity.type
_entity.pdbx_description
1 polymer ?
#
loop_
_entity_poly.entity_id
_entity_poly.type
_entity_poly.pdbx_seq_one_letter_code
_entity_poly.pdbx_strand_id
1 'polypeptide(L)'
;MTSERTKLPGACSRLKKRGAKTWQPIKDPLLKVNLTEIKEEDFASAKKTFGLKIRDISSALAEQDTENNAAPVDIEHCVLASGKKNFPYHCHATEWEIYYALKGAARMRTEAGLKDFNAGETAMCPPGDAHQIINESAADFEYLVITNNAPFDTYYYPDSDKVFVSSLLGANKHVGKEARWTRFKEGTVTDYWDGEE
;
A
#
# COMPACT_ATOMS: atom_id res chain seq x y z
N MET A 1 -15.79 -16.67 20.52
CA MET A 1 -14.39 -16.19 20.58
C MET A 1 -14.29 -15.02 19.62
N THR A 2 -14.03 -13.83 20.14
CA THR A 2 -13.95 -12.60 19.35
C THR A 2 -12.68 -12.64 18.51
N SER A 3 -12.79 -12.97 17.22
CA SER A 3 -11.69 -12.82 16.27
C SER A 3 -11.35 -11.33 16.19
N GLU A 4 -10.19 -10.94 16.72
CA GLU A 4 -9.63 -9.62 16.48
C GLU A 4 -9.57 -9.41 14.97
N ARG A 5 -10.25 -8.37 14.48
CA ARG A 5 -10.17 -7.97 13.08
C ARG A 5 -8.75 -7.48 12.83
N THR A 6 -7.90 -8.33 12.26
CA THR A 6 -6.66 -7.90 11.63
C THR A 6 -7.01 -6.81 10.63
N LYS A 7 -6.52 -5.59 10.87
CA LYS A 7 -6.61 -4.49 9.90
C LYS A 7 -5.98 -4.97 8.58
N LEU A 8 -6.64 -4.70 7.45
CA LEU A 8 -6.22 -5.19 6.14
C LEU A 8 -4.79 -4.72 5.81
N PRO A 9 -3.90 -5.58 5.27
CA PRO A 9 -2.45 -5.38 5.40
C PRO A 9 -1.78 -4.59 4.26
N GLY A 10 -2.42 -4.41 3.11
CA GLY A 10 -1.76 -3.72 1.97
C GLY A 10 -1.52 -2.24 2.25
N ALA A 11 -0.26 -1.79 2.13
CA ALA A 11 0.13 -0.38 2.23
C ALA A 11 -0.84 0.54 1.46
N CYS A 12 -1.19 0.18 0.22
CA CYS A 12 -1.96 1.08 -0.63
C CYS A 12 -3.49 1.14 -0.39
N SER A 13 -4.03 0.49 0.66
CA SER A 13 -5.49 0.43 0.87
C SER A 13 -5.99 1.04 2.19
N ARG A 14 -5.10 1.65 2.99
CA ARG A 14 -5.44 2.12 4.34
C ARG A 14 -6.23 3.43 4.37
N LEU A 15 -6.39 4.11 3.23
CA LEU A 15 -7.20 5.31 3.16
C LEU A 15 -8.69 4.97 3.24
N LYS A 16 -9.37 5.65 4.17
CA LYS A 16 -10.83 5.77 4.14
C LYS A 16 -11.19 6.37 2.77
N LYS A 17 -11.75 5.59 1.84
CA LYS A 17 -12.14 6.07 0.51
C LYS A 17 -13.05 7.30 0.62
N ARG A 18 -12.46 8.49 0.44
CA ARG A 18 -13.13 9.80 0.48
C ARG A 18 -13.77 9.99 -0.89
N GLY A 19 -15.04 9.59 -1.02
CA GLY A 19 -15.73 9.65 -2.32
C GLY A 19 -15.64 11.01 -3.01
N ALA A 20 -15.45 10.97 -4.33
CA ALA A 20 -15.15 12.09 -5.20
C ALA A 20 -16.03 13.31 -4.94
N LYS A 21 -15.41 14.40 -4.48
CA LYS A 21 -15.96 15.76 -4.58
C LYS A 21 -15.19 16.49 -5.68
N THR A 22 -15.85 17.43 -6.34
CA THR A 22 -15.17 18.40 -7.20
C THR A 22 -14.15 19.16 -6.37
N TRP A 23 -12.91 19.24 -6.85
CA TRP A 23 -11.81 19.94 -6.17
C TRP A 23 -12.26 21.34 -5.73
N GLN A 24 -12.03 21.67 -4.47
CA GLN A 24 -12.23 23.00 -3.93
C GLN A 24 -10.87 23.61 -3.59
N PRO A 25 -10.65 24.91 -3.85
CA PRO A 25 -9.44 25.60 -3.41
C PRO A 25 -9.24 25.43 -1.90
N ILE A 26 -8.07 24.92 -1.50
CA ILE A 26 -7.70 24.79 -0.09
C ILE A 26 -7.47 26.20 0.47
N LYS A 27 -8.03 26.49 1.65
CA LYS A 27 -7.93 27.82 2.30
C LYS A 27 -6.49 28.19 2.68
N ASP A 28 -5.70 27.20 3.08
CA ASP A 28 -4.25 27.29 3.16
C ASP A 28 -3.66 26.64 1.90
N PRO A 29 -3.02 27.40 1.00
CA PRO A 29 -2.57 26.87 -0.29
C PRO A 29 -1.42 25.87 -0.18
N LEU A 30 -0.80 25.71 1.00
CA LEU A 30 0.36 24.82 1.18
C LEU A 30 0.14 23.84 2.33
N LEU A 31 -0.41 22.67 2.00
CA LEU A 31 -0.36 21.52 2.89
C LEU A 31 1.07 20.97 2.92
N LYS A 32 1.67 20.87 4.11
CA LYS A 32 3.01 20.30 4.26
C LYS A 32 3.14 19.53 5.56
N VAL A 33 4.04 18.57 5.57
CA VAL A 33 4.39 17.78 6.75
C VAL A 33 5.86 17.40 6.69
N ASN A 34 6.53 17.34 7.84
CA ASN A 34 7.86 16.74 7.93
C ASN A 34 7.74 15.25 8.30
N LEU A 35 8.56 14.37 7.70
CA LEU A 35 8.56 12.93 8.05
C LEU A 35 8.74 12.68 9.55
N THR A 36 9.50 13.52 10.27
CA THR A 36 9.71 13.36 11.71
C THR A 36 8.46 13.64 12.54
N GLU A 37 7.46 14.32 11.97
CA GLU A 37 6.18 14.64 12.61
C GLU A 37 5.13 13.55 12.38
N ILE A 38 5.36 12.66 11.40
CA ILE A 38 4.45 11.56 11.09
C ILE A 38 4.81 10.36 11.96
N LYS A 39 3.79 9.82 12.63
CA LYS A 39 3.91 8.60 13.42
C LYS A 39 4.37 7.44 12.53
N GLU A 40 5.44 6.78 12.94
CA GLU A 40 5.90 5.53 12.34
C GLU A 40 5.05 4.36 12.88
N GLU A 41 4.54 3.53 11.98
CA GLU A 41 3.78 2.33 12.32
C GLU A 41 4.50 1.08 11.84
N ASP A 42 4.67 0.10 12.75
CA ASP A 42 5.20 -1.21 12.40
C ASP A 42 4.14 -2.04 11.66
N PHE A 43 4.60 -2.69 10.60
CA PHE A 43 3.86 -3.65 9.81
C PHE A 43 4.66 -4.94 9.76
N ALA A 44 4.02 -6.07 10.11
CA ALA A 44 4.65 -7.37 10.00
C ALA A 44 3.62 -8.48 9.78
N SER A 45 4.03 -9.44 8.98
CA SER A 45 3.40 -10.76 8.85
C SER A 45 3.55 -11.60 10.11
N ALA A 46 2.75 -12.67 10.23
CA ALA A 46 2.77 -13.55 11.40
C ALA A 46 4.12 -14.26 11.58
N LYS A 47 4.73 -14.78 10.49
CA LYS A 47 6.08 -15.38 10.55
C LYS A 47 7.20 -14.33 10.42
N LYS A 48 6.84 -13.05 10.29
CA LYS A 48 7.76 -11.90 10.14
C LYS A 48 8.65 -12.01 8.91
N THR A 49 8.27 -12.75 7.86
CA THR A 49 9.01 -12.75 6.59
C THR A 49 8.84 -11.40 5.90
N PHE A 50 7.60 -10.91 5.91
CA PHE A 50 7.24 -9.58 5.45
C PHE A 50 7.19 -8.60 6.61
N GLY A 51 7.73 -7.40 6.41
CA GLY A 51 7.58 -6.33 7.38
C GLY A 51 8.22 -5.01 6.99
N LEU A 52 7.62 -3.92 7.44
CA LEU A 52 7.97 -2.54 7.16
C LEU A 52 7.74 -1.67 8.39
N LYS A 53 8.43 -0.55 8.46
CA LYS A 53 8.00 0.62 9.23
C LYS A 53 7.50 1.66 8.26
N ILE A 54 6.29 2.17 8.47
CA ILE A 54 5.58 3.01 7.50
C ILE A 54 5.24 4.36 8.13
N ARG A 55 5.42 5.44 7.37
CA ARG A 55 4.85 6.76 7.62
C ARG A 55 3.94 7.11 6.45
N ASP A 56 2.64 7.22 6.71
CA ASP A 56 1.63 7.57 5.70
C ASP A 56 1.58 9.11 5.51
N ILE A 57 2.27 9.59 4.49
CA ILE A 57 2.39 11.03 4.17
C ILE A 57 1.05 11.55 3.66
N SER A 58 0.39 10.79 2.79
CA SER A 58 -0.92 11.14 2.25
C SER A 58 -1.98 11.34 3.33
N SER A 59 -2.08 10.43 4.29
CA SER A 59 -3.03 10.57 5.41
C SER A 59 -2.70 11.81 6.24
N ALA A 60 -1.43 12.06 6.54
CA ALA A 60 -1.01 13.23 7.31
C ALA A 60 -1.36 14.57 6.61
N LEU A 61 -1.20 14.64 5.28
CA LEU A 61 -1.63 15.80 4.49
C LEU A 61 -3.15 15.90 4.43
N ALA A 62 -3.85 14.79 4.25
CA ALA A 62 -5.31 14.74 4.14
C ALA A 62 -6.04 15.09 5.44
N GLU A 63 -5.38 15.01 6.60
CA GLU A 63 -5.90 15.51 7.88
C GLU A 63 -5.92 17.04 7.95
N GLN A 64 -5.06 17.71 7.19
CA GLN A 64 -4.99 19.18 7.10
C GLN A 64 -6.00 19.75 6.09
N ASP A 65 -6.45 18.94 5.11
CA ASP A 65 -7.41 19.37 4.10
C ASP A 65 -8.86 19.41 4.63
N THR A 66 -9.29 20.61 5.04
CA THR A 66 -10.65 20.86 5.53
C THR A 66 -11.73 20.71 4.46
N GLU A 67 -11.38 20.80 3.18
CA GLU A 67 -12.31 20.64 2.06
C GLU A 67 -12.50 19.16 1.67
N ASN A 68 -11.66 18.29 2.24
CA ASN A 68 -11.71 16.84 2.06
C ASN A 68 -11.64 16.47 0.57
N ASN A 69 -10.68 17.06 -0.14
CA ASN A 69 -10.34 16.66 -1.50
C ASN A 69 -9.73 15.25 -1.49
N ALA A 70 -9.88 14.53 -2.59
CA ALA A 70 -9.17 13.29 -2.83
C ALA A 70 -7.96 13.61 -3.71
N ALA A 71 -6.75 13.47 -3.17
CA ALA A 71 -5.55 13.61 -3.97
C ALA A 71 -5.50 12.50 -5.03
N PRO A 72 -5.12 12.81 -6.28
CA PRO A 72 -5.02 11.82 -7.35
C PRO A 72 -3.78 10.93 -7.22
N VAL A 73 -2.97 11.14 -6.19
CA VAL A 73 -1.78 10.36 -5.89
C VAL A 73 -1.67 10.13 -4.40
N ASP A 74 -1.07 9.02 -4.02
CA ASP A 74 -0.67 8.75 -2.65
C ASP A 74 0.82 8.57 -2.49
N ILE A 75 1.36 8.88 -1.31
CA ILE A 75 2.78 8.75 -0.98
C ILE A 75 2.93 8.18 0.43
N GLU A 76 3.78 7.16 0.57
CA GLU A 76 4.21 6.63 1.86
C GLU A 76 5.74 6.56 1.92
N HIS A 77 6.31 6.84 3.10
CA HIS A 77 7.71 6.52 3.42
C HIS A 77 7.77 5.16 4.11
N CYS A 78 8.68 4.32 3.64
CA CYS A 78 8.85 2.96 4.11
C CYS A 78 10.31 2.70 4.52
N VAL A 79 10.50 2.03 5.65
CA VAL A 79 11.77 1.46 6.06
C VAL A 79 11.65 -0.06 6.08
N LEU A 80 12.47 -0.73 5.28
CA LEU A 80 12.56 -2.17 5.16
C LEU A 80 13.81 -2.68 5.86
N ALA A 81 13.63 -3.39 6.96
CA ALA A 81 14.75 -3.89 7.76
C ALA A 81 15.55 -4.98 7.03
N SER A 82 16.80 -5.18 7.48
CA SER A 82 17.65 -6.27 6.98
C SER A 82 16.96 -7.64 7.06
N GLY A 83 17.06 -8.41 5.98
CA GLY A 83 16.48 -9.75 5.85
C GLY A 83 14.96 -9.78 5.64
N LYS A 84 14.32 -8.64 5.35
CA LYS A 84 12.87 -8.54 5.16
C LYS A 84 12.48 -8.33 3.69
N LYS A 85 11.23 -8.69 3.40
CA LYS A 85 10.52 -8.35 2.17
C LYS A 85 9.41 -7.34 2.49
N ASN A 86 9.11 -6.42 1.58
CA ASN A 86 8.06 -5.41 1.82
C ASN A 86 6.66 -6.06 1.90
N PHE A 87 6.28 -6.79 0.87
CA PHE A 87 5.00 -7.48 0.70
C PHE A 87 5.22 -8.82 -0.01
N PRO A 88 4.22 -9.71 -0.05
CA PRO A 88 4.22 -10.83 -0.97
C PRO A 88 4.44 -10.39 -2.42
N TYR A 89 4.90 -11.29 -3.29
CA TYR A 89 5.11 -10.97 -4.70
C TYR A 89 3.75 -10.79 -5.38
N HIS A 90 3.49 -9.61 -5.95
CA HIS A 90 2.14 -9.26 -6.41
C HIS A 90 2.14 -8.29 -7.59
N CYS A 91 1.03 -8.25 -8.32
CA CYS A 91 0.69 -7.18 -9.25
C CYS A 91 -0.68 -6.60 -8.95
N HIS A 92 -0.84 -5.32 -9.29
CA HIS A 92 -2.11 -4.60 -9.24
C HIS A 92 -2.85 -4.70 -10.57
N ALA A 93 -4.17 -4.59 -10.56
CA ALA A 93 -4.98 -4.61 -11.78
C ALA A 93 -5.14 -3.21 -12.40
N THR A 94 -5.12 -2.16 -11.59
CA THR A 94 -5.37 -0.77 -12.03
C THR A 94 -4.44 0.26 -11.42
N GLU A 95 -3.83 -0.05 -10.28
CA GLU A 95 -2.94 0.86 -9.56
C GLU A 95 -1.51 0.78 -10.14
N TRP A 96 -0.93 1.96 -10.36
CA TRP A 96 0.49 2.10 -10.67
C TRP A 96 1.25 2.32 -9.38
N GLU A 97 2.41 1.68 -9.24
CA GLU A 97 3.32 1.96 -8.13
C GLU A 97 4.67 2.46 -8.65
N ILE A 98 5.12 3.59 -8.12
CA ILE A 98 6.43 4.17 -8.37
C ILE A 98 7.21 4.16 -7.06
N TYR A 99 8.38 3.55 -7.07
CA TYR A 99 9.27 3.46 -5.94
C TYR A 99 10.48 4.36 -6.14
N TYR A 100 10.82 5.15 -5.13
CA TYR A 100 12.05 5.94 -5.10
C TYR A 100 12.92 5.53 -3.92
N ALA A 101 14.10 4.99 -4.19
CA ALA A 101 15.03 4.56 -3.16
C ALA A 101 15.71 5.78 -2.52
N LEU A 102 15.50 5.99 -1.22
CA LEU A 102 16.08 7.12 -0.48
C LEU A 102 17.46 6.79 0.08
N LYS A 103 17.64 5.57 0.60
CA LYS A 103 18.84 5.18 1.34
C LYS A 103 19.02 3.68 1.36
N GLY A 104 20.29 3.25 1.33
CA GLY A 104 20.66 1.83 1.39
C GLY A 104 20.56 1.15 0.03
N ALA A 105 20.54 -0.19 0.08
CA ALA A 105 20.45 -1.06 -1.08
C ALA A 105 19.45 -2.18 -0.81
N ALA A 106 18.66 -2.51 -1.82
CA ALA A 106 17.75 -3.64 -1.85
C ALA A 106 17.80 -4.28 -3.25
N ARG A 107 16.96 -5.31 -3.46
CA ARG A 107 16.71 -5.89 -4.78
C ARG A 107 15.23 -5.80 -5.10
N MET A 108 14.92 -5.44 -6.34
CA MET A 108 13.57 -5.53 -6.91
C MET A 108 13.44 -6.86 -7.64
N ARG A 109 12.48 -7.69 -7.22
CA ARG A 109 12.07 -8.92 -7.92
C ARG A 109 10.99 -8.55 -8.93
N THR A 110 11.14 -8.98 -10.18
CA THR A 110 10.10 -8.96 -11.21
C THR A 110 10.06 -10.30 -11.94
N GLU A 111 9.20 -10.45 -12.95
CA GLU A 111 9.16 -11.66 -13.79
C GLU A 111 10.51 -11.92 -14.47
N ALA A 112 11.25 -10.86 -14.82
CA ALA A 112 12.57 -10.95 -15.42
C ALA A 112 13.68 -11.35 -14.42
N GLY A 113 13.35 -11.54 -13.14
CA GLY A 113 14.27 -11.90 -12.07
C GLY A 113 14.56 -10.76 -11.09
N LEU A 114 15.70 -10.86 -10.40
CA LEU A 114 16.13 -9.91 -9.38
C LEU A 114 17.10 -8.90 -9.98
N LYS A 115 16.86 -7.61 -9.72
CA LYS A 115 17.75 -6.50 -10.06
C LYS A 115 18.05 -5.67 -8.82
N ASP A 116 19.24 -5.08 -8.78
CA ASP A 116 19.60 -4.15 -7.70
C ASP A 116 18.68 -2.92 -7.73
N PHE A 117 18.37 -2.40 -6.55
CA PHE A 117 17.60 -1.18 -6.35
C PHE A 117 18.22 -0.39 -5.20
N ASN A 118 18.99 0.63 -5.56
CA ASN A 118 19.89 1.37 -4.69
C ASN A 118 19.42 2.81 -4.51
N ALA A 119 19.85 3.45 -3.42
CA ALA A 119 19.56 4.86 -3.15
C ALA A 119 19.81 5.77 -4.37
N GLY A 120 18.83 6.61 -4.68
CA GLY A 120 18.82 7.50 -5.85
C GLY A 120 18.15 6.91 -7.09
N GLU A 121 17.83 5.61 -7.11
CA GLU A 121 17.14 4.97 -8.22
C GLU A 121 15.61 5.03 -8.07
N THR A 122 14.94 4.98 -9.23
CA THR A 122 13.47 4.91 -9.32
C THR A 122 13.09 3.64 -10.06
N ALA A 123 12.09 2.93 -9.54
CA ALA A 123 11.43 1.83 -10.24
C ALA A 123 9.95 2.16 -10.43
N MET A 124 9.39 1.77 -11.57
CA MET A 124 7.96 1.90 -11.85
C MET A 124 7.41 0.51 -12.16
N CYS A 125 6.30 0.17 -11.52
CA CYS A 125 5.62 -1.10 -11.65
C CYS A 125 4.21 -0.83 -12.20
N PRO A 126 3.99 -0.99 -13.51
CA PRO A 126 2.69 -0.87 -14.13
C PRO A 126 1.68 -1.91 -13.61
N PRO A 127 0.37 -1.66 -13.76
CA PRO A 127 -0.65 -2.69 -13.55
C PRO A 127 -0.36 -3.94 -14.40
N GLY A 128 -0.52 -5.11 -13.79
CA GLY A 128 -0.22 -6.41 -14.38
C GLY A 128 1.22 -6.89 -14.15
N ASP A 129 2.17 -5.98 -13.87
CA ASP A 129 3.58 -6.34 -13.70
C ASP A 129 3.87 -6.67 -12.23
N ALA A 130 4.14 -7.94 -11.96
CA ALA A 130 4.37 -8.41 -10.61
C ALA A 130 5.75 -8.03 -10.08
N HIS A 131 5.78 -7.52 -8.85
CA HIS A 131 6.98 -6.96 -8.24
C HIS A 131 7.06 -7.20 -6.71
N GLN A 132 8.26 -7.06 -6.15
CA GLN A 132 8.54 -7.17 -4.72
C GLN A 132 9.91 -6.57 -4.39
N ILE A 133 10.03 -5.86 -3.26
CA ILE A 133 11.31 -5.35 -2.76
C ILE A 133 11.83 -6.28 -1.65
N ILE A 134 13.10 -6.67 -1.77
CA ILE A 134 13.78 -7.58 -0.86
C ILE A 134 15.04 -6.89 -0.34
N ASN A 135 15.17 -6.75 0.98
CA ASN A 135 16.38 -6.24 1.59
C ASN A 135 17.19 -7.40 2.18
N GLU A 136 18.24 -7.83 1.49
CA GLU A 136 19.24 -8.79 2.00
C GLU A 136 20.53 -8.11 2.45
N SER A 137 20.59 -6.79 2.42
CA SER A 137 21.73 -6.05 2.94
C SER A 137 21.78 -6.13 4.48
N ALA A 138 22.92 -5.78 5.08
CA ALA A 138 23.09 -5.75 6.53
C ALA A 138 22.49 -4.50 7.21
N ALA A 139 21.93 -3.56 6.43
CA ALA A 139 21.39 -2.30 6.93
C ALA A 139 19.92 -2.12 6.49
N ASP A 140 19.24 -1.15 7.08
CA ASP A 140 17.88 -0.80 6.67
C ASP A 140 17.89 -0.13 5.28
N PHE A 141 16.87 -0.42 4.49
CA PHE A 141 16.60 0.20 3.20
C PHE A 141 15.39 1.13 3.33
N GLU A 142 15.51 2.37 2.86
CA GLU A 142 14.44 3.37 2.94
C GLU A 142 13.99 3.78 1.55
N TYR A 143 12.68 3.88 1.32
CA TYR A 143 12.12 4.27 0.04
C TYR A 143 10.79 5.03 0.20
N LEU A 144 10.39 5.73 -0.85
CA LEU A 144 9.03 6.22 -1.05
C LEU A 144 8.29 5.28 -2.00
N VAL A 145 7.03 4.99 -1.72
CA VAL A 145 6.09 4.43 -2.69
C VAL A 145 5.06 5.50 -3.04
N ILE A 146 4.81 5.67 -4.33
CA ILE A 146 3.90 6.66 -4.89
C ILE A 146 2.91 5.94 -5.78
N THR A 147 1.61 6.15 -5.55
CA THR A 147 0.57 5.47 -6.31
C THR A 147 -0.45 6.46 -6.88
N ASN A 148 -1.24 6.02 -7.86
CA ASN A 148 -2.26 6.86 -8.51
C ASN A 148 -3.63 6.82 -7.81
N ASN A 149 -3.73 6.22 -6.62
CA ASN A 149 -4.95 6.12 -5.81
C ASN A 149 -6.16 5.64 -6.62
N ALA A 150 -6.03 4.47 -7.25
CA ALA A 150 -7.04 3.96 -8.16
C ALA A 150 -8.40 3.80 -7.44
N PRO A 151 -9.53 4.28 -8.00
CA PRO A 151 -10.84 4.18 -7.35
C PRO A 151 -11.25 2.74 -6.97
N PHE A 152 -10.78 1.79 -7.77
CA PHE A 152 -10.93 0.36 -7.56
C PHE A 152 -9.66 -0.36 -8.03
N ASP A 153 -9.21 -1.33 -7.25
CA ASP A 153 -8.07 -2.19 -7.57
C ASP A 153 -8.25 -3.59 -6.96
N THR A 154 -7.55 -4.56 -7.55
CA THR A 154 -7.44 -5.96 -7.10
C THR A 154 -6.02 -6.44 -7.34
N TYR A 155 -5.56 -7.39 -6.54
CA TYR A 155 -4.18 -7.83 -6.52
C TYR A 155 -4.11 -9.30 -6.89
N TYR A 156 -3.14 -9.68 -7.72
CA TYR A 156 -2.82 -11.08 -7.99
C TYR A 156 -1.44 -11.41 -7.41
N TYR A 157 -1.33 -12.57 -6.76
CA TYR A 157 -0.11 -13.07 -6.13
C TYR A 157 0.37 -14.30 -6.89
N PRO A 158 1.39 -14.18 -7.76
CA PRO A 158 1.82 -15.29 -8.61
C PRO A 158 2.40 -16.48 -7.83
N ASP A 159 3.04 -16.24 -6.69
CA ASP A 159 3.68 -17.33 -5.91
C ASP A 159 2.65 -18.28 -5.29
N SER A 160 1.45 -17.78 -4.95
CA SER A 160 0.37 -18.53 -4.29
C SER A 160 -0.85 -18.79 -5.19
N ASP A 161 -0.80 -18.30 -6.44
CA ASP A 161 -1.93 -18.29 -7.38
C ASP A 161 -3.23 -17.72 -6.79
N LYS A 162 -3.10 -16.63 -6.03
CA LYS A 162 -4.20 -16.02 -5.28
C LYS A 162 -4.60 -14.68 -5.87
N VAL A 163 -5.91 -14.43 -5.92
CA VAL A 163 -6.45 -13.09 -6.19
C VAL A 163 -7.01 -12.52 -4.89
N PHE A 164 -6.58 -11.33 -4.52
CA PHE A 164 -7.19 -10.57 -3.43
C PHE A 164 -8.12 -9.50 -3.98
N VAL A 165 -9.36 -9.55 -3.51
CA VAL A 165 -10.35 -8.51 -3.72
C VAL A 165 -10.69 -7.90 -2.37
N SER A 166 -10.62 -6.57 -2.25
CA SER A 166 -11.04 -5.90 -1.03
C SER A 166 -12.48 -6.28 -0.67
N SER A 167 -12.72 -6.54 0.62
CA SER A 167 -14.03 -6.95 1.15
C SER A 167 -15.16 -5.92 0.94
N LEU A 168 -14.83 -4.71 0.48
CA LEU A 168 -15.75 -3.60 0.23
C LEU A 168 -15.70 -3.16 -1.24
N LEU A 169 -16.61 -3.71 -2.04
CA LEU A 169 -16.92 -3.25 -3.41
C LEU A 169 -18.20 -2.41 -3.41
N GLY A 170 -18.15 -1.21 -4.01
CA GLY A 170 -19.35 -0.42 -4.29
C GLY A 170 -20.08 0.15 -3.08
N ALA A 171 -19.38 0.47 -1.98
CA ALA A 171 -20.01 1.10 -0.82
C ALA A 171 -20.41 2.56 -1.13
N ASN A 172 -21.71 2.81 -1.36
CA ASN A 172 -22.22 4.17 -1.39
C ASN A 172 -22.20 4.72 0.05
N LYS A 173 -21.18 5.53 0.37
CA LYS A 173 -20.98 6.13 1.69
C LYS A 173 -22.18 6.96 2.20
N HIS A 174 -23.07 7.41 1.30
CA HIS A 174 -24.26 8.18 1.66
C HIS A 174 -25.41 7.34 2.23
N VAL A 175 -25.36 6.01 2.08
CA VAL A 175 -26.41 5.08 2.51
C VAL A 175 -25.96 4.23 3.71
N GLY A 176 -24.76 4.49 4.24
CA GLY A 176 -24.17 3.72 5.33
C GLY A 176 -23.62 2.36 4.89
N LYS A 177 -23.16 1.57 5.86
CA LYS A 177 -22.49 0.26 5.65
C LYS A 177 -23.36 -0.81 4.96
N GLU A 178 -24.59 -0.48 4.57
CA GLU A 178 -25.60 -1.41 4.04
C GLU A 178 -25.76 -1.33 2.51
N ALA A 179 -25.30 -0.27 1.83
CA ALA A 179 -25.29 -0.23 0.37
C ALA A 179 -24.06 -0.94 -0.19
N ARG A 180 -24.12 -2.28 -0.28
CA ARG A 180 -23.06 -3.13 -0.82
C ARG A 180 -23.56 -3.81 -2.10
N TRP A 181 -22.77 -3.76 -3.17
CA TRP A 181 -23.12 -4.43 -4.43
C TRP A 181 -22.86 -5.95 -4.38
N THR A 182 -21.92 -6.40 -3.54
CA THR A 182 -21.55 -7.83 -3.45
C THR A 182 -21.00 -8.15 -2.05
N ARG A 183 -21.27 -9.36 -1.54
CA ARG A 183 -20.57 -9.98 -0.39
C ARG A 183 -19.97 -11.31 -0.86
N PHE A 184 -18.66 -11.51 -0.66
CA PHE A 184 -18.05 -12.82 -0.85
C PHE A 184 -18.46 -13.75 0.30
N LYS A 185 -18.69 -15.03 0.00
CA LYS A 185 -19.10 -16.05 0.99
C LYS A 185 -17.92 -16.38 1.92
N GLU A 186 -18.20 -16.73 3.17
CA GLU A 186 -17.21 -17.29 4.10
C GLU A 186 -16.64 -18.59 3.49
N GLY A 187 -15.31 -18.66 3.31
CA GLY A 187 -14.61 -19.74 2.59
C GLY A 187 -13.89 -19.30 1.31
N THR A 188 -14.14 -18.10 0.79
CA THR A 188 -13.18 -17.43 -0.09
C THR A 188 -11.95 -17.09 0.76
N VAL A 189 -10.72 -17.34 0.28
CA VAL A 189 -9.50 -16.99 1.03
C VAL A 189 -9.49 -15.46 1.21
N THR A 190 -9.83 -15.00 2.41
CA THR A 190 -9.76 -13.59 2.80
C THR A 190 -8.51 -13.27 3.60
N ASP A 191 -7.69 -14.28 3.90
CA ASP A 191 -6.41 -14.09 4.58
C ASP A 191 -5.35 -13.67 3.56
N TYR A 192 -4.81 -12.48 3.79
CA TYR A 192 -3.76 -11.90 2.99
C TYR A 192 -2.48 -12.74 3.00
N TRP A 193 -2.18 -13.46 4.09
CA TRP A 193 -0.94 -14.22 4.26
C TRP A 193 -1.02 -15.67 3.80
N ASP A 194 -2.23 -16.19 3.55
CA ASP A 194 -2.42 -17.60 3.18
C ASP A 194 -1.69 -17.93 1.87
N GLY A 195 -0.83 -18.96 1.91
CA GLY A 195 0.04 -19.35 0.79
C GLY A 195 1.30 -18.50 0.56
N GLU A 196 1.50 -17.41 1.31
CA GLU A 196 2.67 -16.51 1.13
C GLU A 196 3.83 -16.83 2.08
N GLU A 197 3.57 -17.52 3.20
CA GLU A 197 4.57 -17.93 4.20
C GLU A 197 4.43 -19.37 4.65
#